data_AF-A0A8T3XGZ9-F1
#
_entry.id   AF-A0A8T3XGZ9-F1
#
_cell.length_a   1.000
_cell.length_b   1.000
_cell.length_c   1.000
_cell.angle_alpha   90.00
_cell.angle_beta   90.00
_cell.angle_gamma   90.00
#
_symmetry.space_group_name_H-M   'P 1'
#
loop_
_entity.id
_entity.type
_entity.pdbx_description
1 polymer ?
#
loop_
_entity_poly.entity_id
_entity_poly.type
_entity_poly.pdbx_seq_one_letter_code
_entity_poly.pdbx_strand_id
1 'polypeptide(L)'
;MDRKDSIIVLSRDITPNLQLTGESNQRVDKGIELFRQGVADVVIMNGGSGYIQGGYYLSYGVEMFHGLLMAEYALKQGVPLEQILIQPYSRDTIGEAYYVKEMFLKPKRWENNVIVTSNFHVPRCRIIYDKVLGPDFKTEFAGVATPLDNNSWWLEREERNLDWFLRNFGDDIKRGDSAAIEARLFDVNELYKSIPHEFRRRFY
;
A
#
# COMPACT_ATOMS: atom_id res chain seq x y z
N MET A 1 -16.08 -3.53 -17.68
CA MET A 1 -15.83 -3.31 -16.24
C MET A 1 -16.27 -1.90 -15.91
N ASP A 2 -16.92 -1.69 -14.77
CA ASP A 2 -17.20 -0.33 -14.30
C ASP A 2 -15.88 0.42 -14.11
N ARG A 3 -15.84 1.67 -14.56
CA ARG A 3 -14.67 2.55 -14.41
C ARG A 3 -14.33 2.70 -12.92
N LYS A 4 -13.03 2.66 -12.62
CA LYS A 4 -12.49 2.83 -11.26
C LYS A 4 -12.21 4.30 -10.99
N ASP A 5 -12.31 4.67 -9.72
CA ASP A 5 -11.97 6.00 -9.24
C ASP A 5 -10.45 6.18 -9.18
N SER A 6 -9.71 5.13 -8.81
CA SER A 6 -8.25 5.14 -8.77
C SER A 6 -7.62 3.76 -8.98
N ILE A 7 -6.37 3.78 -9.45
CA ILE A 7 -5.45 2.64 -9.46
C ILE A 7 -4.44 2.85 -8.33
N ILE A 8 -4.38 1.96 -7.35
CA ILE A 8 -3.50 2.07 -6.18
C ILE A 8 -2.39 1.03 -6.30
N VAL A 9 -1.15 1.46 -6.51
CA VAL A 9 -0.02 0.55 -6.67
C VAL A 9 0.71 0.40 -5.34
N LEU A 10 0.77 -0.82 -4.81
CA LEU A 10 1.46 -1.09 -3.54
C LEU A 10 2.97 -1.22 -3.74
N SER A 11 3.70 -0.63 -2.82
CA SER A 11 5.14 -0.73 -2.78
C SER A 11 5.62 -2.13 -2.36
N ARG A 12 6.87 -2.43 -2.69
CA ARG A 12 7.60 -3.60 -2.20
C ARG A 12 8.91 -3.12 -1.60
N ASP A 13 10.00 -3.85 -1.78
CA ASP A 13 11.32 -3.52 -1.32
C ASP A 13 12.05 -2.65 -2.35
N ILE A 14 12.96 -1.83 -1.85
CA ILE A 14 13.94 -1.10 -2.65
C ILE A 14 15.34 -1.64 -2.36
N THR A 15 16.26 -1.47 -3.29
CA THR A 15 17.66 -1.88 -3.10
C THR A 15 18.37 -0.93 -2.11
N PRO A 16 19.52 -1.34 -1.54
CA PRO A 16 20.35 -0.45 -0.72
C PRO A 16 20.79 0.85 -1.43
N ASN A 17 20.80 0.83 -2.78
CA ASN A 17 21.12 1.99 -3.61
C ASN A 17 19.89 2.84 -3.95
N LEU A 18 18.78 2.65 -3.23
CA LEU A 18 17.52 3.40 -3.39
C LEU A 18 16.91 3.27 -4.78
N GLN A 19 16.99 2.07 -5.35
CA GLN A 19 16.36 1.74 -6.63
C GLN A 19 15.19 0.79 -6.44
N LEU A 20 14.16 0.92 -7.28
CA LEU A 20 13.08 -0.05 -7.35
C LEU A 20 13.64 -1.42 -7.76
N THR A 21 13.19 -2.47 -7.07
CA THR A 21 13.46 -3.85 -7.46
C THR A 21 12.69 -4.22 -8.73
N GLY A 22 13.06 -5.33 -9.37
CA GLY A 22 12.34 -5.85 -10.53
C GLY A 22 10.85 -6.07 -10.24
N GLU A 23 10.52 -6.60 -9.06
CA GLU A 23 9.13 -6.79 -8.63
C GLU A 23 8.41 -5.46 -8.39
N SER A 24 9.08 -4.47 -7.77
CA SER A 24 8.52 -3.12 -7.62
C SER A 24 8.21 -2.48 -8.98
N ASN A 25 9.11 -2.60 -9.96
CA ASN A 25 8.88 -2.10 -11.32
C ASN A 25 7.69 -2.81 -11.97
N GLN A 26 7.59 -4.14 -11.87
CA GLN A 26 6.47 -4.88 -12.48
C GLN A 26 5.10 -4.47 -11.91
N ARG A 27 5.02 -4.13 -10.62
CA ARG A 27 3.79 -3.57 -10.02
C ARG A 27 3.46 -2.19 -10.59
N VAL A 28 4.45 -1.32 -10.72
CA VAL A 28 4.27 0.01 -11.33
C VAL A 28 3.85 -0.13 -12.80
N ASP A 29 4.51 -1.00 -13.55
CA ASP A 29 4.17 -1.31 -14.95
C ASP A 29 2.72 -1.78 -15.08
N LYS A 30 2.26 -2.65 -14.18
CA LYS A 30 0.85 -3.08 -14.17
C LYS A 30 -0.12 -1.93 -13.87
N GLY A 31 0.25 -1.03 -12.96
CA GLY A 31 -0.53 0.20 -12.71
C GLY A 31 -0.62 1.09 -13.94
N ILE A 32 0.49 1.28 -14.65
CA ILE A 32 0.58 2.06 -15.90
C ILE A 32 -0.24 1.40 -17.02
N GLU A 33 -0.19 0.07 -17.13
CA GLU A 33 -0.97 -0.70 -18.08
C GLU A 33 -2.48 -0.43 -17.89
N LEU A 34 -2.98 -0.55 -16.65
CA LEU A 34 -4.38 -0.28 -16.32
C LEU A 34 -4.76 1.18 -16.57
N PHE A 35 -3.87 2.11 -16.27
CA PHE A 35 -4.06 3.53 -16.54
C PHE A 35 -4.21 3.79 -18.05
N ARG A 36 -3.32 3.23 -18.88
CA ARG A 36 -3.38 3.33 -20.36
C ARG A 36 -4.62 2.66 -20.95
N GLN A 37 -5.15 1.64 -20.29
CA GLN A 37 -6.42 0.99 -20.64
C GLN A 37 -7.66 1.83 -20.24
N GLY A 38 -7.48 2.96 -19.55
CA GLY A 38 -8.58 3.81 -19.11
C GLY A 38 -9.35 3.27 -17.90
N VAL A 39 -8.74 2.38 -17.11
CA VAL A 39 -9.38 1.80 -15.92
C VAL A 39 -9.67 2.88 -14.87
N ALA A 40 -8.75 3.83 -14.68
CA ALA A 40 -8.94 5.06 -13.91
C ALA A 40 -8.06 6.18 -14.49
N ASP A 41 -8.39 7.44 -14.21
CA ASP A 41 -7.60 8.61 -14.65
C ASP A 41 -6.42 8.93 -13.74
N VAL A 42 -6.32 8.26 -12.58
CA VAL A 42 -5.32 8.56 -11.56
C VAL A 42 -4.68 7.27 -11.06
N VAL A 43 -3.36 7.33 -10.91
CA VAL A 43 -2.55 6.28 -10.29
C VAL A 43 -1.96 6.81 -8.98
N ILE A 44 -2.23 6.10 -7.89
CA ILE A 44 -1.67 6.38 -6.57
C ILE A 44 -0.49 5.45 -6.32
N MET A 45 0.70 6.04 -6.19
CA MET A 45 1.90 5.34 -5.77
C MET A 45 1.90 5.24 -4.24
N ASN A 46 1.51 4.06 -3.75
CA ASN A 46 1.21 3.82 -2.33
C ASN A 46 2.40 3.15 -1.64
N GLY A 47 3.20 3.92 -0.92
CA GLY A 47 4.36 3.40 -0.21
C GLY A 47 5.20 4.47 0.47
N GLY A 48 5.37 4.35 1.79
CA GLY A 48 6.22 5.25 2.56
C GLY A 48 7.67 4.78 2.72
N SER A 49 8.21 4.95 3.93
CA SER A 49 9.58 4.53 4.28
C SER A 49 9.55 3.04 4.62
N GLY A 50 9.46 2.25 3.56
CA GLY A 50 9.35 0.81 3.62
C GLY A 50 10.69 0.11 3.84
N TYR A 51 10.64 -1.19 3.61
CA TYR A 51 11.75 -2.11 3.81
C TYR A 51 12.82 -1.94 2.71
N ILE A 52 14.07 -1.75 3.12
CA ILE A 52 15.23 -1.84 2.21
C ILE A 52 15.75 -3.28 2.25
N GLN A 53 16.04 -3.85 1.07
CA GLN A 53 16.73 -5.13 0.97
C GLN A 53 17.98 -5.13 1.84
N GLY A 54 18.15 -6.18 2.65
CA GLY A 54 19.22 -6.24 3.66
C GLY A 54 18.77 -5.92 5.09
N GLY A 55 17.49 -5.58 5.31
CA GLY A 55 16.85 -5.74 6.63
C GLY A 55 16.70 -4.49 7.48
N TYR A 56 16.85 -3.29 6.92
CA TYR A 56 16.66 -2.05 7.66
C TYR A 56 15.61 -1.14 7.02
N TYR A 57 15.01 -0.28 7.85
CA TYR A 57 14.08 0.76 7.44
C TYR A 57 14.81 2.10 7.41
N LEU A 58 14.42 3.00 6.51
CA LEU A 58 14.93 4.38 6.52
C LEU A 58 14.48 5.10 7.81
N SER A 59 15.39 5.89 8.37
CA SER A 59 15.14 6.73 9.54
C SER A 59 13.96 7.69 9.32
N TYR A 60 13.31 8.06 10.43
CA TYR A 60 12.27 9.09 10.45
C TYR A 60 12.80 10.41 9.87
N GLY A 61 11.99 11.09 9.04
CA GLY A 61 12.34 12.38 8.45
C GLY A 61 13.20 12.31 7.18
N VAL A 62 13.55 11.12 6.69
CA VAL A 62 14.15 10.98 5.35
C VAL A 62 13.06 11.13 4.30
N GLU A 63 13.22 12.11 3.42
CA GLU A 63 12.23 12.51 2.39
C GLU A 63 12.06 11.49 1.26
N MET A 64 12.81 10.38 1.24
CA MET A 64 12.69 9.35 0.21
C MET A 64 11.76 8.22 0.64
N PHE A 65 10.65 8.11 -0.09
CA PHE A 65 9.59 7.15 0.12
C PHE A 65 9.44 6.30 -1.12
N HIS A 66 9.04 5.03 -0.97
CA HIS A 66 8.88 4.11 -2.10
C HIS A 66 7.95 4.69 -3.17
N GLY A 67 6.88 5.38 -2.74
CA GLY A 67 5.94 6.06 -3.62
C GLY A 67 6.58 7.15 -4.49
N LEU A 68 7.63 7.83 -4.03
CA LEU A 68 8.36 8.82 -4.84
C LEU A 68 9.16 8.14 -5.96
N LEU A 69 9.87 7.06 -5.66
CA LEU A 69 10.62 6.28 -6.65
C LEU A 69 9.66 5.67 -7.69
N MET A 70 8.52 5.15 -7.24
CA MET A 70 7.46 4.64 -8.11
C MET A 70 6.85 5.73 -9.00
N ALA A 71 6.64 6.93 -8.46
CA ALA A 71 6.14 8.08 -9.22
C ALA A 71 7.15 8.56 -10.27
N GLU A 72 8.43 8.65 -9.92
CA GLU A 72 9.49 9.00 -10.86
C GLU A 72 9.58 7.97 -12.00
N TYR A 73 9.46 6.69 -11.67
CA TYR A 73 9.41 5.62 -12.67
C TYR A 73 8.21 5.78 -13.61
N ALA A 74 7.00 5.96 -13.07
CA ALA A 74 5.79 6.15 -13.88
C ALA A 74 5.83 7.40 -14.76
N LEU A 75 6.40 8.50 -14.25
CA LEU A 75 6.61 9.72 -15.02
C LEU A 75 7.54 9.46 -16.21
N LYS A 76 8.65 8.74 -16.01
CA LYS A 76 9.58 8.34 -17.09
C LYS A 76 8.91 7.44 -18.13
N GLN A 77 7.89 6.68 -17.74
CA GLN A 77 7.07 5.86 -18.63
C GLN A 77 5.93 6.64 -19.31
N GLY A 78 5.85 7.95 -19.09
CA GLY A 78 4.92 8.85 -19.78
C GLY A 78 3.54 9.00 -19.13
N VAL A 79 3.37 8.62 -17.87
CA VAL A 79 2.17 9.02 -17.11
C VAL A 79 2.29 10.51 -16.75
N PRO A 80 1.28 11.35 -17.08
CA PRO A 80 1.30 12.77 -16.73
C PRO A 80 1.39 13.00 -15.22
N LEU A 81 2.18 14.00 -14.81
CA LEU A 81 2.45 14.27 -13.40
C LEU A 81 1.18 14.55 -12.60
N GLU A 82 0.23 15.27 -13.20
CA GLU A 82 -1.06 15.62 -12.61
C GLU A 82 -1.99 14.41 -12.37
N GLN A 83 -1.68 13.25 -12.98
CA GLN A 83 -2.40 11.98 -12.81
C GLN A 83 -1.71 11.02 -11.84
N ILE A 84 -0.56 11.42 -11.27
CA ILE A 84 0.18 10.64 -10.28
C ILE A 84 -0.04 11.26 -8.89
N LEU A 85 -0.57 10.47 -7.96
CA LEU A 85 -0.64 10.83 -6.54
C LEU A 85 0.33 9.96 -5.74
N ILE A 86 0.86 10.48 -4.64
CA ILE A 86 1.85 9.79 -3.80
C ILE A 86 1.33 9.70 -2.36
N GLN A 87 1.34 8.49 -1.80
CA GLN A 87 1.12 8.23 -0.38
C GLN A 87 2.47 7.84 0.25
N PRO A 88 3.10 8.70 1.07
CA PRO A 88 4.48 8.48 1.56
C PRO A 88 4.60 8.05 3.03
N TYR A 89 3.52 7.80 3.75
CA TYR A 89 3.55 7.62 5.21
C TYR A 89 3.48 6.16 5.68
N SER A 90 3.13 5.24 4.80
CA SER A 90 2.96 3.82 5.18
C SER A 90 4.32 3.14 5.44
N ARG A 91 4.33 2.16 6.34
CA ARG A 91 5.49 1.30 6.61
C ARG A 91 5.21 -0.18 6.36
N ASP A 92 3.94 -0.51 6.17
CA ASP A 92 3.44 -1.85 5.92
C ASP A 92 2.07 -1.79 5.23
N THR A 93 1.51 -2.95 4.92
CA THR A 93 0.24 -3.09 4.20
C THR A 93 -0.96 -2.48 4.95
N ILE A 94 -0.92 -2.46 6.29
CA ILE A 94 -2.02 -1.88 7.09
C ILE A 94 -2.01 -0.36 6.96
N GLY A 95 -0.83 0.26 7.09
CA GLY A 95 -0.69 1.70 6.85
C GLY A 95 -0.94 2.09 5.41
N GLU A 96 -0.54 1.26 4.43
CA GLU A 96 -0.87 1.49 3.02
C GLU A 96 -2.38 1.61 2.83
N ALA A 97 -3.18 0.73 3.44
CA ALA A 97 -4.64 0.80 3.40
C ALA A 97 -5.19 2.00 4.19
N TYR A 98 -4.63 2.29 5.37
CA TYR A 98 -5.09 3.37 6.25
C TYR A 98 -4.85 4.75 5.64
N TYR A 99 -3.61 5.02 5.24
CA TYR A 99 -3.25 6.34 4.74
C TYR A 99 -3.84 6.63 3.36
N VAL A 100 -3.93 5.64 2.45
CA VAL A 100 -4.58 5.89 1.15
C VAL A 100 -6.05 6.26 1.35
N LYS A 101 -6.73 5.60 2.30
CA LYS A 101 -8.10 5.89 2.69
C LYS A 101 -8.27 7.32 3.17
N GLU A 102 -7.48 7.75 4.15
CA GLU A 102 -7.65 9.06 4.78
C GLU A 102 -7.08 10.21 3.93
N MET A 103 -6.00 9.99 3.17
CA MET A 103 -5.40 11.04 2.33
C MET A 103 -6.18 11.30 1.05
N PHE A 104 -6.70 10.25 0.41
CA PHE A 104 -7.23 10.34 -0.95
C PHE A 104 -8.66 9.83 -1.06
N LEU A 105 -8.92 8.61 -0.61
CA LEU A 105 -10.20 7.97 -0.93
C LEU A 105 -11.40 8.66 -0.25
N LYS A 106 -11.34 8.90 1.06
CA LYS A 106 -12.42 9.59 1.78
C LYS A 106 -12.60 11.05 1.35
N PRO A 107 -11.55 11.89 1.29
CA PRO A 107 -11.72 13.28 0.89
C PRO A 107 -12.27 13.45 -0.53
N LYS A 108 -11.94 12.52 -1.44
CA LYS A 108 -12.40 12.55 -2.85
C LYS A 108 -13.66 11.73 -3.11
N ARG A 109 -14.19 11.03 -2.10
CA ARG A 109 -15.31 10.08 -2.23
C ARG A 109 -15.05 9.02 -3.31
N TRP A 110 -13.83 8.49 -3.34
CA TRP A 110 -13.41 7.43 -4.25
C TRP A 110 -13.64 6.07 -3.60
N GLU A 111 -14.75 5.43 -3.97
CA GLU A 111 -15.26 4.22 -3.33
C GLU A 111 -14.99 2.96 -4.17
N ASN A 112 -14.76 3.08 -5.48
CA ASN A 112 -14.53 1.95 -6.38
C ASN A 112 -13.10 1.95 -6.93
N ASN A 113 -12.20 1.19 -6.32
CA ASN A 113 -10.76 1.26 -6.57
C ASN A 113 -10.20 -0.08 -7.05
N VAL A 114 -9.05 -0.05 -7.73
CA VAL A 114 -8.24 -1.25 -8.02
C VAL A 114 -6.89 -1.15 -7.34
N ILE A 115 -6.48 -2.22 -6.67
CA ILE A 115 -5.18 -2.33 -6.00
C ILE A 115 -4.28 -3.23 -6.82
N VAL A 116 -3.09 -2.73 -7.13
CA VAL A 116 -2.06 -3.46 -7.86
C VAL A 116 -0.99 -3.95 -6.89
N THR A 117 -0.74 -5.25 -6.90
CA THR A 117 0.28 -5.91 -6.06
C THR A 117 0.72 -7.22 -6.69
N SER A 118 1.59 -8.00 -6.04
CA SER A 118 1.99 -9.33 -6.53
C SER A 118 0.94 -10.39 -6.21
N ASN A 119 0.80 -11.42 -7.06
CA ASN A 119 -0.19 -12.49 -6.92
C ASN A 119 -0.16 -13.16 -5.54
N PHE A 120 1.01 -13.57 -5.06
CA PHE A 120 1.16 -14.17 -3.72
C PHE A 120 0.68 -13.27 -2.58
N HIS A 121 0.68 -11.95 -2.79
CA HIS A 121 0.36 -10.96 -1.76
C HIS A 121 -1.13 -10.59 -1.74
N VAL A 122 -1.87 -10.85 -2.83
CA VAL A 122 -3.31 -10.52 -2.97
C VAL A 122 -4.17 -11.08 -1.84
N PRO A 123 -4.06 -12.35 -1.40
CA PRO A 123 -4.94 -12.90 -0.37
C PRO A 123 -4.89 -12.10 0.94
N ARG A 124 -3.68 -11.77 1.41
CA ARG A 124 -3.48 -10.99 2.63
C ARG A 124 -3.92 -9.54 2.46
N CYS A 125 -3.56 -8.89 1.34
CA CYS A 125 -4.00 -7.52 1.07
C CYS A 125 -5.52 -7.41 1.07
N ARG A 126 -6.23 -8.36 0.46
CA ARG A 126 -7.69 -8.34 0.39
C ARG A 126 -8.33 -8.27 1.76
N ILE A 127 -7.87 -9.08 2.70
CA ILE A 127 -8.40 -9.11 4.07
C ILE A 127 -8.09 -7.80 4.81
N ILE A 128 -6.85 -7.29 4.68
CA ILE A 128 -6.44 -6.04 5.32
C ILE A 128 -7.25 -4.85 4.78
N TYR A 129 -7.37 -4.71 3.46
CA TYR A 129 -8.11 -3.62 2.84
C TYR A 129 -9.62 -3.71 3.12
N ASP A 130 -10.21 -4.91 3.11
CA ASP A 130 -11.62 -5.10 3.46
C ASP A 130 -11.94 -4.67 4.90
N LYS A 131 -10.98 -4.91 5.82
CA LYS A 131 -11.08 -4.47 7.21
C LYS A 131 -10.88 -2.97 7.36
N VAL A 132 -9.84 -2.42 6.72
CA VAL A 132 -9.42 -1.02 6.93
C VAL A 132 -10.32 -0.04 6.19
N LEU A 133 -10.68 -0.34 4.94
CA LEU A 133 -11.57 0.51 4.14
C LEU A 133 -13.00 0.44 4.67
N GLY A 134 -13.48 -0.77 4.95
CA GLY A 134 -14.85 -1.02 5.38
C GLY A 134 -15.81 -1.24 4.21
N PRO A 135 -17.11 -1.43 4.51
CA PRO A 135 -18.11 -1.91 3.55
C PRO A 135 -18.44 -0.90 2.44
N ASP A 136 -18.16 0.38 2.65
CA ASP A 136 -18.48 1.45 1.68
C ASP A 136 -17.53 1.47 0.48
N PHE A 137 -16.44 0.68 0.50
CA PHE A 137 -15.43 0.65 -0.56
C PHE A 137 -15.46 -0.66 -1.34
N LYS A 138 -15.69 -0.58 -2.66
CA LYS A 138 -15.50 -1.68 -3.60
C LYS A 138 -14.03 -1.72 -4.04
N THR A 139 -13.36 -2.82 -3.70
CA THR A 139 -11.93 -2.98 -3.99
C THR A 139 -11.68 -4.21 -4.85
N GLU A 140 -11.12 -4.00 -6.04
CA GLU A 140 -10.60 -5.07 -6.89
C GLU A 140 -9.08 -5.18 -6.74
N PHE A 141 -8.53 -6.34 -7.08
CA PHE A 141 -7.10 -6.59 -7.00
C PHE A 141 -6.58 -7.07 -8.35
N ALA A 142 -5.54 -6.41 -8.85
CA ALA A 142 -4.78 -6.82 -10.01
C ALA A 142 -3.42 -7.34 -9.53
N GLY A 143 -3.28 -8.67 -9.54
CA GLY A 143 -2.06 -9.35 -9.18
C GLY A 143 -1.06 -9.40 -10.34
N VAL A 144 0.23 -9.29 -10.00
CA VAL A 144 1.36 -9.48 -10.92
C VAL A 144 2.03 -10.81 -10.60
N ALA A 145 2.29 -11.62 -11.62
CA ALA A 145 2.95 -12.90 -11.44
C ALA A 145 4.43 -12.72 -11.13
N THR A 146 4.93 -13.46 -10.15
CA THR A 146 6.33 -13.37 -9.69
C THR A 146 6.90 -14.76 -9.39
N PRO A 147 8.24 -14.93 -9.37
CA PRO A 147 8.85 -16.18 -8.91
C PRO A 147 8.46 -16.58 -7.48
N LEU A 148 7.94 -15.65 -6.67
CA LEU A 148 7.53 -15.90 -5.29
C LEU A 148 6.15 -16.55 -5.17
N ASP A 149 5.38 -16.61 -6.26
CA ASP A 149 4.04 -17.18 -6.27
C ASP A 149 4.00 -18.66 -5.85
N ASN A 150 5.10 -19.38 -6.07
CA ASN A 150 5.25 -20.80 -5.71
C ASN A 150 6.33 -21.03 -4.63
N ASN A 151 6.75 -19.98 -3.93
CA ASN A 151 7.79 -20.09 -2.90
C ASN A 151 7.16 -20.36 -1.53
N SER A 152 7.28 -21.59 -1.01
CA SER A 152 6.64 -22.02 0.24
C SER A 152 7.02 -21.14 1.44
N TRP A 153 8.29 -20.81 1.60
CA TRP A 153 8.76 -19.97 2.71
C TRP A 153 8.09 -18.59 2.71
N TRP A 154 7.91 -17.99 1.53
CA TRP A 154 7.23 -16.71 1.39
C TRP A 154 5.73 -16.80 1.64
N LEU A 155 5.07 -17.85 1.16
CA LEU A 155 3.66 -18.08 1.41
C LEU A 155 3.39 -18.28 2.91
N GLU A 156 4.20 -19.07 3.60
CA GLU A 156 4.10 -19.22 5.06
C GLU A 156 4.36 -17.89 5.79
N ARG A 157 5.26 -17.04 5.28
CA ARG A 157 5.47 -15.71 5.83
C ARG A 157 4.24 -14.82 5.66
N GLU A 158 3.56 -14.88 4.51
CA GLU A 158 2.30 -14.17 4.28
C GLU A 158 1.21 -14.65 5.25
N GLU A 159 1.09 -15.95 5.48
CA GLU A 159 0.17 -16.52 6.47
C GLU A 159 0.47 -16.04 7.89
N ARG A 160 1.73 -16.08 8.32
CA ARG A 160 2.13 -15.56 9.65
C ARG A 160 1.81 -14.06 9.81
N ASN A 161 2.03 -13.27 8.77
CA ASN A 161 1.70 -11.84 8.78
C ASN A 161 0.19 -11.60 8.85
N LEU A 162 -0.60 -12.43 8.15
CA LEU A 162 -2.06 -12.39 8.21
C LEU A 162 -2.58 -12.78 9.59
N ASP A 163 -2.04 -13.85 10.18
CA ASP A 163 -2.38 -14.27 11.55
C ASP A 163 -2.11 -13.17 12.57
N TRP A 164 -0.95 -12.52 12.46
CA TRP A 164 -0.62 -11.37 13.29
C TRP A 164 -1.64 -10.24 13.10
N PHE A 165 -2.02 -9.92 11.86
CA PHE A 165 -3.04 -8.92 11.57
C PHE A 165 -4.39 -9.26 12.22
N LEU A 166 -4.88 -10.50 12.02
CA LEU A 166 -6.17 -10.93 12.55
C LEU A 166 -6.21 -10.91 14.08
N ARG A 167 -5.11 -11.24 14.76
CA ARG A 167 -5.03 -11.16 16.23
C ARG A 167 -5.05 -9.73 16.76
N ASN A 168 -4.53 -8.77 15.99
CA ASN A 168 -4.33 -7.39 16.45
C ASN A 168 -5.39 -6.41 15.95
N PHE A 169 -6.05 -6.69 14.83
CA PHE A 169 -7.04 -5.84 14.17
C PHE A 169 -8.33 -6.62 13.84
N GLY A 170 -8.52 -7.77 14.48
CA GLY A 170 -9.67 -8.65 14.30
C GLY A 170 -10.96 -8.10 14.91
N ASP A 171 -11.72 -8.95 15.57
CA ASP A 171 -13.15 -8.72 15.85
C ASP A 171 -13.45 -7.53 16.79
N ASP A 172 -12.47 -7.08 17.57
CA ASP A 172 -12.61 -5.96 18.50
C ASP A 172 -12.61 -4.58 17.83
N ILE A 173 -12.21 -4.50 16.55
CA ILE A 173 -12.22 -3.27 15.77
C ILE A 173 -13.31 -3.36 14.71
N LYS A 174 -14.20 -2.37 14.64
CA LYS A 174 -15.22 -2.34 13.58
C LYS A 174 -14.56 -2.12 12.20
N ARG A 175 -15.04 -2.84 11.18
CA ARG A 175 -14.61 -2.62 9.78
C ARG A 175 -14.84 -1.16 9.37
N GLY A 176 -13.81 -0.54 8.80
CA GLY A 176 -13.85 0.85 8.36
C GLY A 176 -13.71 1.91 9.45
N ASP A 177 -13.58 1.54 10.73
CA ASP A 177 -13.42 2.49 11.85
C ASP A 177 -12.01 3.11 11.86
N SER A 178 -11.87 4.22 11.15
CA SER A 178 -10.57 4.89 10.96
C SER A 178 -9.91 5.29 12.28
N ALA A 179 -10.69 5.75 13.27
CA ALA A 179 -10.15 6.19 14.55
C ALA A 179 -9.63 5.00 15.38
N ALA A 180 -10.41 3.91 15.46
CA ALA A 180 -9.98 2.70 16.17
C ALA A 180 -8.78 2.02 15.49
N ILE A 181 -8.78 1.97 14.15
CA ILE A 181 -7.65 1.44 13.36
C ILE A 181 -6.40 2.27 13.60
N GLU A 182 -6.49 3.60 13.56
CA GLU A 182 -5.34 4.47 13.82
C GLU A 182 -4.79 4.26 15.22
N ALA A 183 -5.66 4.30 16.24
CA ALA A 183 -5.25 4.11 17.62
C ALA A 183 -4.53 2.77 17.80
N ARG A 184 -5.09 1.67 17.26
CA ARG A 184 -4.47 0.35 17.31
C ARG A 184 -3.16 0.30 16.55
N LEU A 185 -3.07 0.91 15.36
CA LEU A 185 -1.85 0.96 14.56
C LEU A 185 -0.67 1.52 15.35
N PHE A 186 -0.88 2.63 16.05
CA PHE A 186 0.17 3.26 16.86
C PHE A 186 0.41 2.60 18.23
N ASP A 187 -0.43 1.66 18.64
CA ASP A 187 -0.33 0.95 19.91
C ASP A 187 0.38 -0.40 19.80
N VAL A 188 0.09 -1.19 18.75
CA VAL A 188 0.58 -2.58 18.63
C VAL A 188 1.57 -2.82 17.49
N ASN A 189 1.62 -1.94 16.49
CA ASN A 189 2.53 -2.13 15.35
C ASN A 189 3.87 -1.44 15.60
N GLU A 190 4.93 -2.22 15.81
CA GLU A 190 6.26 -1.72 16.15
C GLU A 190 6.82 -0.70 15.15
N LEU A 191 6.45 -0.80 13.86
CA LEU A 191 6.87 0.16 12.84
C LEU A 191 6.28 1.57 13.08
N TYR A 192 5.13 1.65 13.74
CA TYR A 192 4.46 2.92 14.05
C TYR A 192 4.68 3.35 15.49
N LYS A 193 4.76 2.41 16.44
CA LYS A 193 5.08 2.70 17.84
C LYS A 193 6.41 3.42 17.98
N SER A 194 7.41 3.00 17.19
CA SER A 194 8.75 3.57 17.21
C SER A 194 8.85 4.95 16.55
N ILE A 195 7.79 5.44 15.90
CA ILE A 195 7.70 6.84 15.42
C ILE A 195 7.48 7.74 16.65
N PRO A 196 8.35 8.74 16.92
CA PRO A 196 8.11 9.73 17.97
C PRO A 196 6.78 10.45 17.76
N HIS A 197 6.09 10.79 18.86
CA HIS A 197 4.70 11.24 18.81
C HIS A 197 4.48 12.46 17.90
N GLU A 198 5.42 13.41 17.92
CA GLU A 198 5.46 14.62 17.10
C GLU A 198 5.61 14.36 15.59
N PHE A 199 6.12 13.19 15.20
CA PHE A 199 6.27 12.77 13.81
C PHE A 199 5.18 11.79 13.34
N ARG A 200 4.26 11.39 14.23
CA ARG A 200 3.14 10.52 13.86
C ARG A 200 2.17 11.29 12.99
N ARG A 201 1.99 10.84 11.74
CA ARG A 201 0.94 11.40 10.87
C ARG A 201 -0.40 10.83 11.29
N ARG A 202 -1.26 11.69 11.85
CA ARG A 202 -2.57 11.31 12.37
C ARG A 202 -3.72 12.07 11.72
N PHE A 203 -4.90 11.46 11.71
CA PHE A 203 -6.16 12.03 11.26
C PHE A 203 -7.21 12.05 12.39
N TYR A 204 -6.99 11.35 13.51
CA TYR A 204 -7.90 11.25 14.66
C TYR A 204 -7.19 11.42 16.01
#